data_AF-A0A6C0K4B7-F1
#
_entry.id   AF-A0A6C0K4B7-F1
#
_cell.length_a   1.000
_cell.length_b   1.000
_cell.length_c   1.000
_cell.angle_alpha   90.00
_cell.angle_beta   90.00
_cell.angle_gamma   90.00
#
_symmetry.space_group_name_H-M   'P 1'
#
loop_
_entity.id
_entity.type
_entity.pdbx_description
1 polymer ?
#
loop_
_entity_poly.entity_id
_entity_poly.type
_entity_poly.pdbx_seq_one_letter_code
_entity_poly.pdbx_strand_id
1 'polypeptide(L)'
;MEESSPLDELLTNLEESLVKLLQSIRGDPWSLLIFQTLIWSFRRWAVHYLISEDMDTNMHDYLWESHIELVKDHAPEGLKDFGVVWLSPANLGDRVDSLNELNSYFLFIVDKLNNAIESGNEDEQNLLAIFLDETITDILTEWLEDRTEYRIYPDHTESSEVFPPEKIFTIMQNILEKNRIPQKETVLPPPTRPLENTGFLHVPIYVPEPPVVASTPLVPELTPPVVASTPLVPELTPPVVASTPLVPEPPPPVVASTPLVPEPPTIVFEPLAQKPLHITIAAALKRQKTLRLRGRRAESNKPLITAATRKRRFIRPN
;
A
#
# COMPACT_ATOMS: atom_id res chain seq x y z
N MET A 1 -4.20 43.88 -14.47
CA MET A 1 -3.87 42.85 -13.47
C MET A 1 -5.13 42.03 -13.36
N GLU A 2 -5.15 40.85 -13.98
CA GLU A 2 -6.24 39.90 -13.75
C GLU A 2 -6.02 39.33 -12.35
N GLU A 3 -7.00 39.49 -11.46
CA GLU A 3 -6.96 38.83 -10.16
C GLU A 3 -7.04 37.33 -10.40
N SER A 4 -6.01 36.59 -9.98
CA SER A 4 -6.00 35.13 -10.06
C SER A 4 -7.23 34.58 -9.35
N SER A 5 -7.91 33.61 -9.95
CA SER A 5 -9.05 32.97 -9.28
C SER A 5 -8.56 32.30 -7.99
N PRO A 6 -9.33 32.35 -6.89
CA PRO A 6 -9.01 31.61 -5.66
C PRO A 6 -8.80 30.10 -5.89
N LEU A 7 -9.43 29.56 -6.93
CA LEU A 7 -9.27 28.17 -7.35
C LEU A 7 -7.90 27.91 -8.00
N ASP A 8 -7.43 28.84 -8.84
CA ASP A 8 -6.11 28.74 -9.46
C ASP A 8 -5.02 28.81 -8.38
N GLU A 9 -5.19 29.70 -7.40
CA GLU A 9 -4.29 29.79 -6.24
C GLU A 9 -4.26 28.50 -5.43
N LEU A 10 -5.41 27.84 -5.21
CA LEU A 10 -5.47 26.55 -4.53
C LEU A 10 -4.68 25.47 -5.30
N LEU A 11 -4.88 25.38 -6.62
CA LEU A 11 -4.20 24.39 -7.46
C LEU A 11 -2.69 24.63 -7.45
N THR A 12 -2.25 25.85 -7.69
CA THR A 12 -0.82 26.22 -7.66
C THR A 12 -0.20 25.91 -6.30
N ASN A 13 -0.89 26.21 -5.19
CA ASN A 13 -0.37 25.89 -3.86
C ASN A 13 -0.21 24.38 -3.62
N LEU A 14 -1.14 23.56 -4.12
CA LEU A 14 -1.05 22.09 -4.04
C LEU A 14 0.13 21.58 -4.87
N GLU A 15 0.24 22.02 -6.12
CA GLU A 15 1.32 21.66 -7.03
C GLU A 15 2.69 22.04 -6.46
N GLU A 16 2.88 23.30 -6.09
CA GLU A 16 4.16 23.80 -5.55
C GLU A 16 4.56 23.07 -4.27
N SER A 17 3.59 22.78 -3.39
CA SER A 17 3.86 22.06 -2.14
C SER A 17 4.32 20.63 -2.41
N LEU A 18 3.66 19.92 -3.32
CA LEU A 18 4.04 18.55 -3.67
C LEU A 18 5.38 18.52 -4.40
N VAL A 19 5.60 19.41 -5.37
CA VAL A 19 6.86 19.50 -6.11
C VAL A 19 8.02 19.80 -5.16
N LYS A 20 7.86 20.77 -4.25
CA LYS A 20 8.88 21.10 -3.26
C LYS A 20 9.18 19.92 -2.34
N LEU A 21 8.14 19.22 -1.88
CA LEU A 21 8.30 18.01 -1.08
C LEU A 21 9.08 16.95 -1.85
N LEU A 22 8.69 16.66 -3.10
CA LEU A 22 9.33 15.64 -3.93
C LEU A 22 10.78 15.99 -4.28
N GLN A 23 11.08 17.26 -4.53
CA GLN A 23 12.45 17.75 -4.77
C GLN A 23 13.35 17.62 -3.54
N SER A 24 12.78 17.64 -2.32
CA SER A 24 13.54 17.43 -1.09
C SER A 24 14.01 15.98 -0.91
N ILE A 25 13.33 15.04 -1.58
CA ILE A 25 13.60 13.62 -1.48
C ILE A 25 14.85 13.29 -2.30
N ARG A 26 15.77 12.56 -1.69
CA ARG A 26 16.98 12.10 -2.38
C ARG A 26 16.61 11.19 -3.55
N GLY A 27 17.35 11.30 -4.64
CA GLY A 27 17.22 10.44 -5.82
C GLY A 27 17.65 8.98 -5.61
N ASP A 28 17.61 8.46 -4.36
CA ASP A 28 17.82 7.04 -4.12
C ASP A 28 16.58 6.25 -4.55
N PRO A 29 16.76 5.08 -5.19
CA PRO A 29 15.64 4.31 -5.73
C PRO A 29 14.58 3.93 -4.70
N TRP A 30 14.96 3.71 -3.44
CA TRP A 30 14.02 3.33 -2.39
C TRP A 30 13.06 4.46 -2.05
N SER A 31 13.56 5.69 -1.95
CA SER A 31 12.71 6.85 -1.76
C SER A 31 11.74 7.04 -2.92
N LEU A 32 12.18 6.85 -4.16
CA LEU A 32 11.29 6.92 -5.33
C LEU A 32 10.12 5.94 -5.22
N LEU A 33 10.38 4.71 -4.79
CA LEU A 33 9.34 3.68 -4.64
C LEU A 33 8.40 3.95 -3.47
N ILE A 34 8.94 4.34 -2.31
CA ILE A 34 8.14 4.61 -1.12
C ILE A 34 7.13 5.74 -1.39
N PHE A 35 7.59 6.86 -1.94
CA PHE A 35 6.72 8.02 -2.14
C PHE A 35 5.67 7.79 -3.24
N GLN A 36 6.05 7.15 -4.35
CA GLN A 36 5.06 6.75 -5.37
C GLN A 36 4.00 5.80 -4.79
N THR A 37 4.40 4.85 -3.94
CA THR A 37 3.48 3.90 -3.30
C THR A 37 2.49 4.63 -2.40
N LEU A 38 2.98 5.57 -1.59
CA LEU A 38 2.14 6.34 -0.68
C LEU A 38 1.18 7.25 -1.42
N ILE A 39 1.65 7.95 -2.45
CA ILE A 39 0.80 8.83 -3.27
C ILE A 39 -0.27 8.02 -4.00
N TRP A 40 0.07 6.84 -4.54
CA TRP A 40 -0.92 5.95 -5.17
C TRP A 40 -1.93 5.42 -4.17
N SER A 41 -1.48 5.00 -2.98
CA SER A 41 -2.36 4.52 -1.91
C SER A 41 -3.30 5.62 -1.43
N PHE A 42 -2.80 6.85 -1.27
CA PHE A 42 -3.60 8.02 -0.92
C PHE A 42 -4.65 8.34 -1.97
N ARG A 43 -4.29 8.34 -3.27
CA ARG A 43 -5.27 8.54 -4.35
C ARG A 43 -6.39 7.50 -4.29
N ARG A 44 -6.05 6.23 -4.08
CA ARG A 44 -7.03 5.13 -3.97
C ARG A 44 -7.89 5.26 -2.71
N TRP A 45 -7.31 5.67 -1.59
CA TRP A 45 -8.06 6.02 -0.39
C TRP A 45 -9.06 7.14 -0.69
N ALA A 46 -8.67 8.19 -1.41
CA ALA A 46 -9.57 9.29 -1.77
C ALA A 46 -10.75 8.82 -2.63
N VAL A 47 -10.50 7.95 -3.62
CA VAL A 47 -11.57 7.32 -4.42
C VAL A 47 -12.52 6.51 -3.52
N HIS A 48 -11.97 5.66 -2.64
CA HIS A 48 -12.76 4.84 -1.73
C HIS A 48 -13.60 5.71 -0.78
N TYR A 49 -12.98 6.73 -0.19
CA TYR A 49 -13.60 7.73 0.68
C TYR A 49 -14.82 8.38 0.01
N LEU A 50 -14.68 8.79 -1.24
CA LEU A 50 -15.75 9.46 -2.00
C LEU A 50 -16.91 8.53 -2.38
N ILE A 51 -16.68 7.22 -2.47
CA ILE A 51 -17.70 6.24 -2.87
C ILE A 51 -18.46 5.68 -1.66
N SER A 52 -17.85 5.71 -0.47
CA SER A 52 -18.44 5.16 0.75
C SER A 52 -19.78 5.83 1.09
N GLU A 53 -20.81 5.00 1.30
CA GLU A 53 -22.17 5.45 1.63
C GLU A 53 -22.35 5.74 3.13
N ASP A 54 -21.47 5.22 3.99
CA ASP A 54 -21.61 5.20 5.46
C ASP A 54 -20.97 6.42 6.15
N MET A 55 -20.73 7.51 5.43
CA MET A 55 -19.94 8.66 5.92
C MET A 55 -20.74 9.66 6.77
N ASP A 56 -21.78 9.20 7.47
CA ASP A 56 -22.54 10.02 8.42
C ASP A 56 -21.75 10.27 9.73
N THR A 57 -20.63 9.56 9.94
CA THR A 57 -19.74 9.70 11.11
C THR A 57 -18.52 10.58 10.82
N ASN A 58 -18.03 11.25 11.87
CA ASN A 58 -16.93 12.22 11.85
C ASN A 58 -15.71 11.64 11.13
N MET A 59 -15.34 12.26 10.02
CA MET A 59 -14.40 11.68 9.06
C MET A 59 -12.98 11.48 9.59
N HIS A 60 -12.58 12.25 10.60
CA HIS A 60 -11.29 12.07 11.26
C HIS A 60 -11.15 10.66 11.88
N ASP A 61 -12.27 9.97 12.12
CA ASP A 61 -12.28 8.60 12.64
C ASP A 61 -11.91 7.56 11.56
N TYR A 62 -11.85 7.95 10.28
CA TYR A 62 -11.50 7.08 9.13
C TYR A 62 -10.15 7.42 8.50
N LEU A 63 -9.38 8.33 9.11
CA LEU A 63 -8.00 8.56 8.70
C LEU A 63 -7.15 7.34 9.05
N TRP A 64 -6.16 7.06 8.21
CA TRP A 64 -5.18 6.02 8.51
C TRP A 64 -4.38 6.41 9.77
N GLU A 65 -4.14 5.47 10.68
CA GLU A 65 -3.32 5.74 11.87
C GLU A 65 -1.83 5.79 11.51
N SER A 66 -1.45 5.10 10.42
CA SER A 66 -0.09 5.07 9.92
C SER A 66 -0.01 4.92 8.40
N HIS A 67 1.14 5.31 7.84
CA HIS A 67 1.46 5.05 6.43
C HIS A 67 1.37 3.57 6.05
N ILE A 68 1.65 2.66 6.99
CA ILE A 68 1.57 1.22 6.77
C ILE A 68 0.11 0.80 6.55
N GLU A 69 -0.82 1.33 7.34
CA GLU A 69 -2.25 1.05 7.17
C GLU A 69 -2.78 1.61 5.86
N LEU A 70 -2.41 2.86 5.53
CA LEU A 70 -2.76 3.46 4.25
C LEU A 70 -2.36 2.56 3.08
N VAL A 71 -1.13 2.04 3.09
CA VAL A 71 -0.63 1.13 2.04
C VAL A 71 -1.30 -0.23 2.11
N LYS A 72 -1.44 -0.82 3.29
CA LYS A 72 -2.05 -2.14 3.46
C LYS A 72 -3.47 -2.18 2.91
N ASP A 73 -4.25 -1.14 3.20
CA ASP A 73 -5.67 -1.11 2.88
C ASP A 73 -5.93 -0.56 1.46
N HIS A 74 -5.10 0.38 0.99
CA HIS A 74 -5.37 1.12 -0.25
C HIS A 74 -4.31 1.02 -1.34
N ALA A 75 -3.14 0.41 -1.11
CA ALA A 75 -2.19 0.19 -2.22
C ALA A 75 -2.81 -0.76 -3.27
N PRO A 76 -2.37 -0.65 -4.53
CA PRO A 76 -2.79 -1.61 -5.56
C PRO A 76 -2.39 -3.04 -5.22
N GLU A 77 -3.23 -3.96 -5.67
CA GLU A 77 -2.98 -5.39 -5.51
C GLU A 77 -1.66 -5.75 -6.22
N GLY A 78 -0.80 -6.51 -5.54
CA GLY A 78 0.57 -6.78 -5.97
C GLY A 78 1.63 -5.83 -5.39
N LEU A 79 1.24 -4.65 -4.89
CA LEU A 79 2.16 -3.72 -4.22
C LEU A 79 2.03 -3.76 -2.69
N LYS A 80 0.87 -4.16 -2.15
CA LYS A 80 0.59 -4.23 -0.70
C LYS A 80 1.67 -4.99 0.08
N ASP A 81 2.03 -6.18 -0.39
CA ASP A 81 3.00 -7.04 0.29
C ASP A 81 4.39 -6.39 0.38
N PHE A 82 4.79 -5.65 -0.66
CA PHE A 82 6.07 -4.96 -0.70
C PHE A 82 6.05 -3.66 0.08
N GLY A 83 4.96 -2.91 -0.02
CA GLY A 83 4.83 -1.60 0.61
C GLY A 83 4.94 -1.68 2.14
N VAL A 84 4.37 -2.71 2.76
CA VAL A 84 4.54 -2.96 4.21
C VAL A 84 6.01 -3.18 4.58
N VAL A 85 6.76 -3.93 3.75
CA VAL A 85 8.19 -4.18 3.98
C VAL A 85 8.99 -2.89 3.80
N TRP A 86 8.74 -2.11 2.75
CA TRP A 86 9.45 -0.86 2.47
C TRP A 86 9.23 0.20 3.55
N LEU A 87 8.03 0.23 4.15
CA LEU A 87 7.70 1.14 5.24
C LEU A 87 8.16 0.65 6.62
N SER A 88 8.85 -0.51 6.70
CA SER A 88 9.41 -0.96 7.96
C SER A 88 10.45 0.05 8.48
N PRO A 89 10.55 0.28 9.81
CA PRO A 89 11.47 1.27 10.37
C PRO A 89 12.93 1.08 9.96
N ALA A 90 13.35 -0.16 9.71
CA ALA A 90 14.69 -0.50 9.25
C ALA A 90 15.01 0.05 7.85
N ASN A 91 13.99 0.20 6.99
CA ASN A 91 14.14 0.66 5.60
C ASN A 91 13.94 2.16 5.45
N LEU A 92 13.19 2.79 6.37
CA LEU A 92 12.92 4.23 6.32
C LEU A 92 14.17 5.08 6.54
N GLY A 93 15.08 4.66 7.44
CA GLY A 93 16.33 5.38 7.69
C GLY A 93 16.09 6.85 8.09
N ASP A 94 16.69 7.78 7.36
CA ASP A 94 16.59 9.24 7.56
C ASP A 94 15.36 9.88 6.88
N ARG A 95 14.45 9.09 6.28
CA ARG A 95 13.31 9.60 5.50
C ARG A 95 12.08 9.96 6.33
N VAL A 96 12.14 9.79 7.66
CA VAL A 96 10.99 9.97 8.55
C VAL A 96 10.44 11.40 8.47
N ASP A 97 11.31 12.41 8.37
CA ASP A 97 10.89 13.80 8.29
C ASP A 97 10.10 14.08 7.00
N SER A 98 10.61 13.63 5.85
CA SER A 98 9.92 13.76 4.56
C SER A 98 8.59 13.00 4.53
N LEU A 99 8.47 11.88 5.24
CA LEU A 99 7.21 11.16 5.39
C LEU A 99 6.20 11.92 6.26
N ASN A 100 6.65 12.60 7.31
CA ASN A 100 5.78 13.44 8.13
C ASN A 100 5.28 14.66 7.35
N GLU A 101 6.13 15.25 6.51
CA GLU A 101 5.73 16.31 5.58
C GLU A 101 4.69 15.79 4.57
N LEU A 102 4.89 14.59 4.02
CA LEU A 102 3.93 13.99 3.09
C LEU A 102 2.60 13.70 3.75
N ASN A 103 2.60 13.18 4.98
CA ASN A 103 1.37 12.96 5.73
C ASN A 103 0.63 14.28 5.99
N SER A 104 1.36 15.33 6.35
CA SER A 104 0.77 16.67 6.57
C SER A 104 0.15 17.21 5.27
N TYR A 105 0.81 16.98 4.14
CA TYR A 105 0.31 17.31 2.81
C TYR A 105 -0.97 16.53 2.46
N PHE A 106 -1.02 15.23 2.74
CA PHE A 106 -2.22 14.43 2.55
C PHE A 106 -3.38 14.94 3.42
N LEU A 107 -3.15 15.19 4.71
CA LEU A 107 -4.17 15.72 5.61
C LEU A 107 -4.70 17.09 5.14
N PHE A 108 -3.84 17.92 4.56
CA PHE A 108 -4.27 19.19 3.95
C PHE A 108 -5.22 18.96 2.76
N ILE A 109 -4.90 18.04 1.85
CA ILE A 109 -5.81 17.69 0.73
C ILE A 109 -7.13 17.17 1.28
N VAL A 110 -7.09 16.33 2.32
CA VAL A 110 -8.27 15.77 2.95
C VAL A 110 -9.19 16.87 3.49
N ASP A 111 -8.63 17.85 4.20
CA ASP A 111 -9.38 19.02 4.69
C ASP A 111 -10.00 19.81 3.52
N LYS A 112 -9.27 20.03 2.43
CA LYS A 112 -9.81 20.70 1.23
C LYS A 112 -10.94 19.92 0.58
N LEU A 113 -10.78 18.60 0.45
CA LEU A 113 -11.82 17.72 -0.10
C LEU A 113 -13.10 17.80 0.75
N ASN A 114 -12.97 17.86 2.07
CA ASN A 114 -14.11 18.01 2.98
C ASN A 114 -14.80 19.33 2.85
N ASN A 115 -14.03 20.41 2.91
CA ASN A 115 -14.58 21.76 2.77
C ASN A 115 -15.34 21.91 1.43
N ALA A 116 -14.80 21.35 0.34
CA ALA A 116 -15.47 21.33 -0.97
C ALA A 116 -16.76 20.48 -0.97
N ILE A 117 -16.75 19.34 -0.28
CA ILE A 117 -17.90 18.43 -0.17
C ILE A 117 -19.02 19.00 0.73
N GLU A 118 -18.66 19.63 1.84
CA GLU A 118 -19.59 20.22 2.81
C GLU A 118 -20.23 21.50 2.26
N SER A 119 -19.43 22.36 1.63
CA SER A 119 -19.93 23.56 0.96
C SER A 119 -20.76 23.25 -0.30
N GLY A 120 -20.56 22.06 -0.88
CA GLY A 120 -21.17 21.69 -2.16
C GLY A 120 -20.58 22.46 -3.34
N ASN A 121 -19.35 22.97 -3.21
CA ASN A 121 -18.63 23.69 -4.25
C ASN A 121 -18.16 22.73 -5.36
N GLU A 122 -18.90 22.68 -6.46
CA GLU A 122 -18.63 21.73 -7.56
C GLU A 122 -17.32 22.05 -8.30
N ASP A 123 -16.96 23.33 -8.41
CA ASP A 123 -15.74 23.73 -9.11
C ASP A 123 -14.49 23.30 -8.34
N GLU A 124 -14.50 23.45 -7.01
CA GLU A 124 -13.41 22.99 -6.13
C GLU A 124 -13.33 21.45 -6.09
N GLN A 125 -14.47 20.75 -6.08
CA GLN A 125 -14.50 19.29 -6.19
C GLN A 125 -13.90 18.80 -7.53
N ASN A 126 -14.27 19.44 -8.64
CA ASN A 126 -13.72 19.11 -9.96
C ASN A 126 -12.22 19.40 -10.02
N LEU A 127 -11.78 20.51 -9.47
CA LEU A 127 -10.36 20.87 -9.41
C LEU A 127 -9.56 19.86 -8.60
N LEU A 128 -10.03 19.47 -7.41
CA LEU A 128 -9.38 18.43 -6.61
C LEU A 128 -9.36 17.07 -7.31
N ALA A 129 -10.40 16.75 -8.08
CA ALA A 129 -10.43 15.53 -8.88
C ALA A 129 -9.38 15.55 -9.99
N ILE A 130 -9.30 16.65 -10.76
CA ILE A 130 -8.28 16.85 -11.80
C ILE A 130 -6.90 16.78 -11.18
N PHE A 131 -6.68 17.44 -10.03
CA PHE A 131 -5.41 17.41 -9.34
C PHE A 131 -4.96 15.97 -8.99
N LEU A 132 -5.86 15.20 -8.36
CA LEU A 132 -5.53 13.86 -7.89
C LEU A 132 -5.45 12.81 -9.02
N ASP A 133 -6.15 13.00 -10.13
CA ASP A 133 -6.15 12.06 -11.27
C ASP A 133 -5.08 12.39 -12.32
N GLU A 134 -4.95 13.66 -12.70
CA GLU A 134 -4.14 14.11 -13.83
C GLU A 134 -2.86 14.80 -13.36
N THR A 135 -2.98 15.87 -12.57
CA THR A 135 -1.83 16.71 -12.18
C THR A 135 -0.78 15.94 -11.39
N ILE A 136 -1.17 15.08 -10.43
CA ILE A 136 -0.20 14.26 -9.68
C ILE A 136 0.58 13.33 -10.63
N THR A 137 -0.07 12.79 -11.65
CA THR A 137 0.58 11.91 -12.65
C THR A 137 1.65 12.67 -13.42
N ASP A 138 1.35 13.91 -13.80
CA ASP A 138 2.29 14.77 -14.51
C ASP A 138 3.45 15.20 -13.61
N ILE A 139 3.18 15.60 -12.36
CA ILE A 139 4.20 15.93 -11.35
C ILE A 139 5.15 14.75 -11.11
N LEU A 140 4.61 13.53 -10.96
CA LEU A 140 5.44 12.33 -10.74
C LEU A 140 6.25 11.97 -11.97
N THR A 141 5.70 12.18 -13.17
CA THR A 141 6.40 11.95 -14.42
C THR A 141 7.57 12.93 -14.58
N GLU A 142 7.33 14.22 -14.29
CA GLU A 142 8.38 15.23 -14.29
C GLU A 142 9.42 14.96 -13.21
N TRP A 143 9.01 14.63 -11.98
CA TRP A 143 9.92 14.35 -10.87
C TRP A 143 10.83 13.14 -11.11
N LEU A 144 10.35 12.13 -11.85
CA LEU A 144 11.18 10.99 -12.22
C LEU A 144 12.22 11.35 -13.29
N GLU A 145 11.97 12.34 -14.15
CA GLU A 145 12.89 12.78 -15.21
C GLU A 145 13.45 11.60 -16.03
N ASP A 146 14.75 11.31 -15.88
CA ASP A 146 15.50 10.25 -16.54
C ASP A 146 15.38 8.88 -15.84
N ARG A 147 14.70 8.82 -14.69
CA ARG A 147 14.58 7.65 -13.79
C ARG A 147 13.29 6.87 -13.99
N THR A 148 12.75 6.88 -15.21
CA THR A 148 11.49 6.21 -15.56
C THR A 148 11.50 4.70 -15.31
N GLU A 149 12.68 4.08 -15.21
CA GLU A 149 12.84 2.67 -14.87
C GLU A 149 12.38 2.31 -13.44
N TYR A 150 12.19 3.31 -12.57
CA TYR A 150 11.62 3.12 -11.22
C TYR A 150 10.15 3.59 -11.13
N ARG A 151 9.50 3.90 -12.25
CA ARG A 151 8.09 4.33 -12.26
C ARG A 151 7.20 3.16 -11.87
N ILE A 152 6.57 3.25 -10.70
CA ILE A 152 5.48 2.34 -10.31
C ILE A 152 4.12 2.99 -10.45
N TYR A 153 4.02 4.31 -10.28
CA TYR A 153 2.76 5.03 -10.41
C TYR A 153 2.22 4.88 -11.84
N PRO A 154 0.90 4.62 -12.01
CA PRO A 154 0.31 4.39 -13.33
C PRO A 154 0.36 5.68 -14.15
N ASP A 155 0.61 5.56 -15.45
CA ASP A 155 0.40 6.67 -16.38
C ASP A 155 -1.08 6.79 -16.76
N HIS A 156 -1.40 7.77 -17.61
CA HIS A 156 -2.76 8.03 -18.11
C HIS A 156 -3.38 6.86 -18.89
N THR A 157 -2.59 5.84 -19.27
CA THR A 157 -3.02 4.66 -20.03
C THR A 157 -3.05 3.37 -19.20
N GLU A 158 -2.32 3.32 -18.08
CA GLU A 158 -2.21 2.18 -17.17
C GLU A 158 -3.38 2.11 -16.18
N SER A 159 -3.73 0.89 -15.75
CA SER A 159 -4.76 0.68 -14.73
C SER A 159 -4.34 1.22 -13.37
N SER A 160 -5.21 2.02 -12.75
CA SER A 160 -4.98 2.49 -11.37
C SER A 160 -5.28 1.43 -10.31
N GLU A 161 -5.90 0.32 -10.70
CA GLU A 161 -6.41 -0.69 -9.77
C GLU A 161 -5.46 -1.87 -9.53
N VAL A 162 -4.64 -2.21 -10.52
CA VAL A 162 -3.82 -3.42 -10.49
C VAL A 162 -2.38 -3.04 -10.80
N PHE A 163 -1.46 -3.48 -9.95
CA PHE A 163 -0.04 -3.32 -10.21
C PHE A 163 0.56 -4.67 -10.64
N PRO A 164 1.14 -4.77 -11.85
CA PRO A 164 1.69 -6.02 -12.35
C PRO A 164 2.93 -6.43 -11.53
N PRO A 165 2.93 -7.59 -10.87
CA PRO A 165 4.04 -7.99 -9.99
C PRO A 165 5.35 -8.14 -10.77
N GLU A 166 5.33 -8.48 -12.06
CA GLU A 166 6.51 -8.55 -12.91
C GLU A 166 7.30 -7.23 -12.94
N LYS A 167 6.60 -6.09 -12.88
CA LYS A 167 7.20 -4.76 -12.87
C LYS A 167 8.06 -4.56 -11.62
N ILE A 168 7.67 -5.11 -10.46
CA ILE A 168 8.50 -4.98 -9.25
C ILE A 168 9.79 -5.77 -9.34
N PHE A 169 9.76 -6.96 -9.93
CA PHE A 169 10.96 -7.77 -10.07
C PHE A 169 11.99 -7.05 -10.96
N THR A 170 11.55 -6.46 -12.07
CA THR A 170 12.39 -5.63 -12.94
C THR A 170 12.99 -4.45 -12.20
N ILE A 171 12.17 -3.71 -11.43
CA ILE A 171 12.64 -2.57 -10.64
C ILE A 171 13.67 -3.01 -9.58
N MET A 172 13.36 -4.06 -8.82
CA MET A 172 14.27 -4.59 -7.80
C MET A 172 15.60 -5.05 -8.42
N GLN A 173 15.55 -5.69 -9.59
CA GLN A 173 16.75 -6.08 -10.32
C GLN A 173 17.57 -4.85 -10.72
N ASN A 174 16.95 -3.79 -11.27
CA ASN A 174 17.63 -2.55 -11.62
C ASN A 174 18.31 -1.91 -10.40
N ILE A 175 17.63 -1.91 -9.24
CA ILE A 175 18.20 -1.41 -7.98
C ILE A 175 19.43 -2.23 -7.58
N LEU A 176 19.35 -3.56 -7.65
CA LEU A 176 20.46 -4.44 -7.29
C LEU A 176 21.64 -4.29 -8.25
N GLU A 177 21.39 -4.16 -9.55
CA GLU A 177 22.42 -3.97 -10.57
C GLU A 177 23.14 -2.62 -10.41
N LYS A 178 22.40 -1.53 -10.14
CA LYS A 178 22.98 -0.20 -9.93
C LYS A 178 23.80 -0.11 -8.64
N ASN A 179 23.42 -0.88 -7.60
CA ASN A 179 24.17 -0.98 -6.34
C ASN A 179 25.30 -2.00 -6.38
N ARG A 180 25.42 -2.79 -7.47
CA ARG A 180 26.56 -3.67 -7.68
C ARG A 180 27.76 -2.80 -7.98
N ILE A 181 28.45 -2.35 -6.94
CA ILE A 181 29.73 -1.65 -7.02
C ILE A 181 30.55 -2.41 -8.05
N PRO A 182 31.00 -1.78 -9.16
CA PRO A 182 31.90 -2.45 -10.09
C PRO A 182 33.06 -2.87 -9.20
N GLN A 183 33.21 -4.18 -8.98
CA GLN A 183 34.35 -4.70 -8.28
C GLN A 183 35.51 -4.16 -9.08
N LYS A 184 36.16 -3.12 -8.54
CA LYS A 184 37.29 -2.48 -9.15
C LYS A 184 38.22 -3.64 -9.39
N GLU A 185 38.28 -4.05 -10.66
CA GLU A 185 39.01 -5.22 -11.08
C GLU A 185 40.36 -4.99 -10.45
N THR A 186 40.64 -5.78 -9.40
CA THR A 186 41.84 -5.60 -8.63
C THR A 186 42.86 -6.10 -9.61
N VAL A 187 43.39 -5.19 -10.42
CA VAL A 187 44.47 -5.42 -11.36
C VAL A 187 45.54 -6.00 -10.46
N LEU A 188 45.59 -7.33 -10.42
CA LEU A 188 46.61 -8.05 -9.69
C LEU A 188 47.90 -7.43 -10.20
N PRO A 189 48.76 -6.90 -9.31
CA PRO A 189 50.04 -6.39 -9.76
C PRO A 189 50.67 -7.48 -10.64
N PRO A 190 51.22 -7.10 -11.81
CA PRO A 190 51.75 -8.08 -12.75
C PRO A 190 52.65 -9.05 -12.00
N PRO A 191 52.56 -10.37 -12.24
CA PRO A 191 53.31 -11.35 -11.49
C PRO A 191 54.77 -10.93 -11.51
N THR A 192 55.29 -10.57 -10.33
CA THR A 192 56.67 -10.13 -10.16
C THR A 192 57.53 -11.24 -10.74
N ARG A 193 58.18 -10.96 -11.87
CA ARG A 193 59.08 -11.92 -12.52
C ARG A 193 60.08 -12.41 -11.47
N PRO A 194 60.42 -13.71 -11.43
CA PRO A 194 61.47 -14.19 -10.56
C PRO A 194 62.74 -13.42 -10.88
N LEU A 195 63.27 -12.69 -9.90
CA LEU A 195 64.57 -12.05 -10.01
C LEU A 195 65.61 -13.14 -10.34
N GLU A 196 66.17 -13.05 -11.54
CA GLU A 196 67.31 -13.87 -11.91
C GLU A 196 68.47 -13.58 -10.95
N ASN A 197 68.88 -14.67 -10.32
CA ASN A 197 69.95 -14.80 -9.36
C ASN A 197 71.26 -14.20 -9.89
N THR A 198 71.56 -12.96 -9.53
CA THR A 198 72.91 -12.38 -9.66
C THR A 198 73.50 -12.25 -8.27
N GLY A 199 74.51 -13.09 -8.02
CA GLY A 199 75.17 -13.23 -6.73
C GLY A 199 75.75 -11.90 -6.24
N PHE A 200 75.33 -11.51 -5.04
CA PHE A 200 76.11 -10.66 -4.17
C PHE A 200 76.13 -11.23 -2.76
N LEU A 201 77.34 -11.29 -2.22
CA LEU A 201 77.71 -11.78 -0.92
C LEU A 201 77.11 -10.91 0.20
N HIS A 202 76.55 -11.56 1.22
CA HIS A 202 76.60 -11.18 2.64
C HIS A 202 75.90 -9.86 3.05
N VAL A 203 74.95 -9.84 4.00
CA VAL A 203 75.12 -9.89 5.46
C VAL A 203 73.76 -10.26 6.07
N PRO A 204 73.67 -11.16 7.08
CA PRO A 204 72.41 -11.44 7.76
C PRO A 204 72.13 -10.37 8.83
N ILE A 205 71.12 -9.53 8.62
CA ILE A 205 70.48 -8.78 9.70
C ILE A 205 69.24 -9.59 10.11
N TYR A 206 69.31 -10.19 11.29
CA TYR A 206 68.19 -10.87 11.93
C TYR A 206 67.18 -9.82 12.39
N VAL A 207 66.08 -9.68 11.66
CA VAL A 207 64.88 -8.99 12.12
C VAL A 207 63.84 -10.08 12.40
N PRO A 208 63.36 -10.24 13.64
CA PRO A 208 62.30 -11.21 13.92
C PRO A 208 60.98 -10.71 13.31
N GLU A 209 60.50 -11.43 12.30
CA GLU A 209 59.14 -11.27 11.76
C GLU A 209 58.10 -11.71 12.81
N PRO A 210 56.98 -10.97 12.98
CA PRO A 210 55.88 -11.43 13.80
C PRO A 210 55.19 -12.64 13.11
N PRO A 211 54.69 -13.61 13.88
CA PRO A 211 54.07 -14.81 13.32
C PRO A 211 52.78 -14.44 12.57
N VAL A 212 52.77 -14.72 11.26
CA VAL A 212 51.56 -14.69 10.43
C VAL A 212 50.71 -15.89 10.84
N VAL A 213 49.78 -15.67 11.77
CA VAL A 213 48.73 -16.62 12.08
C VAL A 213 47.79 -16.65 10.89
N ALA A 214 47.86 -17.72 10.11
CA ALA A 214 46.88 -18.03 9.08
C ALA A 214 45.53 -18.33 9.76
N SER A 215 44.75 -17.28 10.02
CA SER A 215 43.37 -17.42 10.46
C SER A 215 42.53 -17.94 9.30
N THR A 216 42.33 -19.25 9.26
CA THR A 216 41.25 -19.87 8.50
C THR A 216 39.93 -19.32 9.07
N PRO A 217 39.04 -18.70 8.28
CA PRO A 217 37.73 -18.33 8.78
C PRO A 217 36.91 -19.61 8.93
N LEU A 218 36.91 -20.15 10.15
CA LEU A 218 35.92 -21.14 10.59
C LEU A 218 34.56 -20.42 10.60
N VAL A 219 33.76 -20.68 9.56
CA VAL A 219 32.35 -20.33 9.49
C VAL A 219 31.65 -21.06 10.64
N PRO A 220 31.11 -20.37 11.66
CA PRO A 220 30.24 -21.02 12.62
C PRO A 220 28.92 -21.28 11.91
N GLU A 221 28.62 -22.55 11.66
CA GLU A 221 27.29 -23.01 11.30
C GLU A 221 26.37 -22.75 12.50
N LEU A 222 25.80 -21.56 12.56
CA LEU A 222 24.75 -21.21 13.51
C LEU A 222 23.47 -21.90 13.05
N THR A 223 23.31 -23.17 13.43
CA THR A 223 22.00 -23.81 13.52
C THR A 223 21.27 -23.14 14.69
N PRO A 224 20.16 -22.40 14.45
CA PRO A 224 19.37 -21.89 15.56
C PRO A 224 18.70 -23.07 16.28
N PRO A 225 18.77 -23.16 17.62
CA PRO A 225 17.97 -24.12 18.35
C PRO A 225 16.49 -23.75 18.19
N VAL A 226 15.72 -24.65 17.58
CA VAL A 226 14.25 -24.58 17.55
C VAL A 226 13.75 -24.79 18.97
N VAL A 227 13.59 -23.69 19.71
CA VAL A 227 12.85 -23.70 20.97
C VAL A 227 11.37 -23.66 20.59
N ALA A 228 10.79 -24.85 20.49
CA ALA A 228 9.34 -25.03 20.40
C ALA A 228 8.71 -24.54 21.72
N SER A 229 8.34 -23.26 21.76
CA SER A 229 7.48 -22.75 22.82
C SER A 229 6.07 -23.22 22.54
N THR A 230 5.67 -24.30 23.20
CA THR A 230 4.29 -24.77 23.27
C THR A 230 3.48 -23.74 24.06
N PRO A 231 2.44 -23.09 23.49
CA PRO A 231 1.55 -22.27 24.30
C PRO A 231 0.65 -23.20 25.11
N LEU A 232 0.87 -23.23 26.42
CA LEU A 232 -0.05 -23.80 27.41
C LEU A 232 -1.34 -22.96 27.42
N VAL A 233 -2.38 -23.45 26.75
CA VAL A 233 -3.75 -22.97 26.89
C VAL A 233 -4.34 -23.59 28.16
N PRO A 234 -4.78 -22.81 29.18
CA PRO A 234 -5.63 -23.35 30.22
C PRO A 234 -7.07 -23.46 29.70
N GLU A 235 -7.43 -24.68 29.31
CA GLU A 235 -8.80 -25.07 28.96
C GLU A 235 -9.66 -25.12 30.23
N LEU A 236 -10.51 -24.11 30.43
CA LEU A 236 -11.53 -24.12 31.46
C LEU A 236 -12.73 -24.96 30.98
N THR A 237 -12.79 -26.18 31.48
CA THR A 237 -13.94 -27.08 31.41
C THR A 237 -15.07 -26.60 32.34
N PRO A 238 -16.33 -26.64 31.88
CA PRO A 238 -17.45 -26.94 32.76
C PRO A 238 -18.04 -28.34 32.46
N PRO A 239 -18.69 -28.98 33.46
CA PRO A 239 -18.89 -30.42 33.48
C PRO A 239 -20.04 -30.94 32.62
N VAL A 240 -19.83 -32.20 32.21
CA VAL A 240 -20.71 -33.14 31.52
C VAL A 240 -22.06 -33.32 32.24
N VAL A 241 -23.16 -33.21 31.49
CA VAL A 241 -24.42 -33.91 31.82
C VAL A 241 -24.66 -34.95 30.74
N ALA A 242 -24.63 -36.20 31.18
CA ALA A 242 -24.82 -37.39 30.39
C ALA A 242 -26.26 -37.49 29.84
N SER A 243 -26.39 -38.02 28.62
CA SER A 243 -27.52 -38.86 28.22
C SER A 243 -27.14 -39.66 26.98
N THR A 244 -26.82 -40.93 27.20
CA THR A 244 -26.81 -41.99 26.18
C THR A 244 -28.26 -42.34 25.83
N PRO A 245 -28.56 -42.69 24.57
CA PRO A 245 -28.95 -44.08 24.35
C PRO A 245 -28.34 -44.70 23.08
N LEU A 246 -27.94 -45.97 23.24
CA LEU A 246 -27.57 -46.92 22.20
C LEU A 246 -28.72 -47.14 21.21
N VAL A 247 -28.41 -47.14 19.90
CA VAL A 247 -28.91 -48.13 18.92
C VAL A 247 -27.85 -48.31 17.82
N PRO A 248 -27.39 -49.53 17.50
CA PRO A 248 -26.59 -49.79 16.31
C PRO A 248 -27.50 -50.26 15.16
N GLU A 249 -27.55 -49.51 14.06
CA GLU A 249 -28.09 -50.01 12.78
C GLU A 249 -26.94 -50.42 11.84
N PRO A 250 -27.08 -51.53 11.10
CA PRO A 250 -26.06 -52.01 10.16
C PRO A 250 -26.03 -51.16 8.88
N PRO A 251 -24.89 -51.07 8.17
CA PRO A 251 -24.81 -50.33 6.92
C PRO A 251 -25.56 -51.05 5.79
N PRO A 252 -26.29 -50.32 4.91
CA PRO A 252 -26.87 -50.90 3.71
C PRO A 252 -25.81 -51.17 2.63
N PRO A 253 -26.04 -52.14 1.72
CA PRO A 253 -25.10 -52.52 0.69
C PRO A 253 -24.91 -51.41 -0.35
N VAL A 254 -23.64 -51.16 -0.71
CA VAL A 254 -23.23 -50.25 -1.79
C VAL A 254 -23.65 -50.86 -3.13
N VAL A 255 -24.74 -50.36 -3.71
CA VAL A 255 -25.09 -50.63 -5.11
C VAL A 255 -24.39 -49.57 -5.96
N ALA A 256 -23.30 -49.95 -6.62
CA ALA A 256 -22.70 -49.16 -7.68
C ALA A 256 -23.71 -49.05 -8.84
N SER A 257 -24.31 -47.88 -8.99
CA SER A 257 -25.03 -47.50 -10.20
C SER A 257 -24.37 -46.24 -10.74
N THR A 258 -23.53 -46.42 -11.75
CA THR A 258 -22.94 -45.37 -12.57
C THR A 258 -24.07 -44.56 -13.22
N PRO A 259 -24.28 -43.28 -12.89
CA PRO A 259 -25.15 -42.43 -13.69
C PRO A 259 -24.32 -41.91 -14.86
N LEU A 260 -24.69 -42.32 -16.07
CA LEU A 260 -24.23 -41.71 -17.31
C LEU A 260 -24.81 -40.28 -17.35
N VAL A 261 -24.04 -39.30 -16.87
CA VAL A 261 -24.40 -37.88 -16.96
C VAL A 261 -24.11 -37.41 -18.39
N PRO A 262 -25.10 -36.89 -19.14
CA PRO A 262 -24.86 -36.26 -20.43
C PRO A 262 -24.07 -34.96 -20.24
N GLU A 263 -23.04 -34.75 -21.07
CA GLU A 263 -22.24 -33.53 -21.09
C GLU A 263 -23.15 -32.29 -21.17
N PRO A 264 -22.98 -31.29 -20.28
CA PRO A 264 -23.63 -30.01 -20.47
C PRO A 264 -23.05 -29.33 -21.72
N PRO A 265 -23.86 -28.57 -22.48
CA PRO A 265 -23.35 -27.83 -23.62
C PRO A 265 -22.23 -26.91 -23.14
N THR A 266 -21.11 -26.94 -23.85
CA THR A 266 -20.00 -25.98 -23.71
C THR A 266 -20.56 -24.58 -23.92
N ILE A 267 -20.97 -23.92 -22.84
CA ILE A 267 -21.21 -22.50 -22.82
C ILE A 267 -19.81 -21.90 -22.86
N VAL A 268 -19.39 -21.50 -24.07
CA VAL A 268 -18.28 -20.58 -24.25
C VAL A 268 -18.71 -19.30 -23.57
N PHE A 269 -18.36 -19.14 -22.29
CA PHE A 269 -18.32 -17.83 -21.66
C PHE A 269 -17.19 -17.10 -22.39
N GLU A 270 -17.57 -16.38 -23.45
CA GLU A 270 -16.79 -15.24 -23.90
C GLU A 270 -16.70 -14.32 -22.68
N PRO A 271 -15.52 -14.16 -22.04
CA PRO A 271 -15.41 -13.24 -20.95
C PRO A 271 -15.76 -11.89 -21.56
N LEU A 272 -16.92 -11.34 -21.21
CA LEU A 272 -17.23 -9.95 -21.46
C LEU A 272 -16.02 -9.23 -20.92
N ALA A 273 -15.21 -8.67 -21.82
CA ALA A 273 -14.06 -7.87 -21.48
C ALA A 273 -14.63 -6.74 -20.62
N GLN A 274 -14.64 -6.94 -19.30
CA GLN A 274 -14.91 -5.92 -18.33
C GLN A 274 -13.73 -4.98 -18.51
N LYS A 275 -13.93 -4.00 -19.38
CA LYS A 275 -13.04 -2.86 -19.48
C LYS A 275 -12.90 -2.39 -18.04
N PRO A 276 -11.68 -2.42 -17.46
CA PRO A 276 -11.51 -2.06 -16.06
C PRO A 276 -12.19 -0.72 -15.88
N LEU A 277 -13.20 -0.67 -15.00
CA LEU A 277 -13.83 0.58 -14.66
C LEU A 277 -12.75 1.34 -13.89
N HIS A 278 -11.96 2.15 -14.60
CA HIS A 278 -11.11 3.15 -13.98
C HIS A 278 -12.05 4.10 -13.27
N ILE A 279 -12.25 3.89 -11.97
CA ILE A 279 -13.04 4.79 -11.17
C ILE A 279 -12.14 6.00 -10.90
N THR A 280 -12.40 7.07 -11.63
CA THR A 280 -11.76 8.37 -11.41
C THR A 280 -12.37 9.04 -10.19
N ILE A 281 -11.63 9.95 -9.59
CA ILE A 281 -12.10 10.75 -8.46
C ILE A 281 -13.29 11.62 -8.91
N ALA A 282 -13.26 12.11 -10.15
CA ALA A 282 -14.39 12.80 -10.76
C ALA A 282 -15.65 11.92 -10.82
N ALA A 283 -15.50 10.64 -11.20
CA ALA A 283 -16.61 9.70 -11.23
C ALA A 283 -17.13 9.37 -9.81
N ALA A 284 -16.22 9.23 -8.84
CA ALA A 284 -16.56 9.00 -7.44
C ALA A 284 -17.35 10.17 -6.84
N LEU A 285 -16.89 11.42 -7.02
CA LEU A 285 -17.61 12.63 -6.60
C LEU A 285 -19.00 12.72 -7.23
N LYS A 286 -19.11 12.44 -8.54
CA LYS A 286 -20.39 12.43 -9.24
C LYS A 286 -21.35 11.40 -8.64
N ARG A 287 -20.86 10.20 -8.28
CA ARG A 287 -21.66 9.17 -7.60
C ARG A 287 -22.10 9.64 -6.22
N GLN A 288 -21.20 10.18 -5.41
CA GLN A 288 -21.49 10.72 -4.08
C GLN A 288 -22.63 11.74 -4.13
N LYS A 289 -22.59 12.67 -5.10
CA LYS A 289 -23.65 13.66 -5.34
C LYS A 289 -25.01 13.01 -5.57
N THR A 290 -25.06 11.99 -6.44
CA THR A 290 -26.32 11.28 -6.72
C THR A 290 -26.89 10.56 -5.51
N LEU A 291 -26.02 9.98 -4.67
CA LEU A 291 -26.41 9.34 -3.41
C LEU A 291 -26.98 10.36 -2.41
N ARG A 292 -26.32 11.50 -2.22
CA ARG A 292 -26.81 12.57 -1.32
C ARG A 292 -28.15 13.15 -1.76
N LEU A 293 -28.35 13.37 -3.06
CA LEU A 293 -29.63 13.81 -3.60
C LEU A 293 -30.74 12.78 -3.33
N ARG A 294 -30.42 11.48 -3.40
CA ARG A 294 -31.35 10.39 -3.09
C ARG A 294 -31.68 10.33 -1.60
N GLY A 295 -30.68 10.49 -0.72
CA GLY A 295 -30.84 10.55 0.73
C GLY A 295 -31.78 11.70 1.16
N ARG A 296 -31.53 12.93 0.67
CA ARG A 296 -32.41 14.08 0.97
C ARG A 296 -33.85 13.86 0.51
N ARG A 297 -34.06 13.21 -0.65
CA ARG A 297 -35.40 12.89 -1.15
C ARG A 297 -36.10 11.82 -0.30
N ALA A 298 -35.36 10.84 0.21
CA ALA A 298 -35.88 9.81 1.11
C ALA A 298 -36.26 10.39 2.48
N GLU A 299 -35.47 11.33 3.01
CA GLU A 299 -35.79 12.02 4.26
C GLU A 299 -36.97 12.99 4.13
N SER A 300 -37.05 13.73 3.03
CA SER A 300 -38.20 14.60 2.74
C SER A 300 -39.52 13.83 2.54
N ASN A 301 -39.44 12.53 2.25
CA ASN A 301 -40.61 11.65 2.08
C ASN A 301 -40.90 10.78 3.31
N LYS A 302 -40.18 10.93 4.43
CA LYS A 302 -40.57 10.27 5.69
C LYS A 302 -41.91 10.88 6.14
N PRO A 303 -43.00 10.10 6.23
CA PRO A 303 -44.27 10.63 6.67
C PRO A 303 -44.12 11.16 8.10
N LEU A 304 -44.55 12.40 8.34
CA LEU A 304 -44.71 12.95 9.69
C LEU A 304 -45.69 12.04 10.46
N ILE A 305 -45.16 11.05 11.20
CA ILE A 305 -45.96 10.33 12.18
C ILE A 305 -46.24 11.34 13.30
N THR A 306 -47.41 11.95 13.19
CA THR A 306 -47.92 12.97 14.10
C THR A 306 -47.98 12.36 15.49
N ALA A 307 -47.27 12.97 16.45
CA ALA A 307 -47.28 12.62 17.85
C ALA A 307 -48.70 12.76 18.44
N ALA A 308 -49.50 11.69 18.38
CA ALA A 308 -50.79 11.61 19.04
C ALA A 308 -50.61 11.32 20.54
N THR A 309 -50.45 12.38 21.33
CA THR A 309 -51.01 12.60 22.67
C THR A 309 -51.44 11.36 23.47
N ARG A 310 -50.53 10.73 24.22
CA ARG A 310 -50.89 9.73 25.26
C ARG A 310 -51.21 10.45 26.57
N LYS A 311 -52.45 10.94 26.69
CA LYS A 311 -53.06 11.45 27.94
C LYS A 311 -53.12 10.32 28.97
N ARG A 312 -52.11 10.21 29.85
CA ARG A 312 -52.17 9.32 31.03
C ARG A 312 -53.15 9.92 32.05
N ARG A 313 -54.34 9.32 32.12
CA ARG A 313 -55.37 9.59 33.12
C ARG A 313 -54.87 9.04 34.48
N PHE A 314 -54.49 9.94 35.39
CA PHE A 314 -54.23 9.62 36.79
C PHE A 314 -55.54 9.16 37.44
N ILE A 315 -55.57 7.92 37.94
CA ILE A 315 -56.62 7.42 38.84
C ILE A 315 -56.06 7.55 40.27
N ARG A 316 -56.72 8.34 41.12
CA ARG A 316 -56.47 8.37 42.57
C ARG A 316 -57.22 7.21 43.23
N PRO A 317 -56.61 6.45 44.15
CA PRO A 317 -57.36 5.60 45.06
C PRO A 317 -57.78 6.39 46.32
N ASN A 318 -59.01 6.13 46.77
CA ASN A 318 -59.50 6.40 48.12
C ASN A 318 -58.99 5.32 49.07
#